data_AF-A0A9W7F4C0-F1
#
_entry.id   AF-A0A9W7F4C0-F1
#
_cell.length_a   1.000
_cell.length_b   1.000
_cell.length_c   1.000
_cell.angle_alpha   90.00
_cell.angle_beta   90.00
_cell.angle_gamma   90.00
#
_symmetry.space_group_name_H-M   'P 1'
#
loop_
_entity.id
_entity.type
_entity.pdbx_description
1 polymer ?
#
loop_
_entity_poly.entity_id
_entity_poly.type
_entity_poly.pdbx_seq_one_letter_code
_entity_poly.pdbx_strand_id
1 'polypeptide(L)'
;MPSNKKASVFTHGKKLSDGDMYIITIIDLEPAGLLVKAYNQSSNAEYTLSPTEGQIKDAGLSRSENDLTKLADSIDIVTKDSRTFISSTLPSIKDLKVIPSGPAVSTFISSTVVGSETLPSLLTTALSELCKVKPAGLDAVKWLGEWLLANNPNQPHVEESEA
;
A
#
# COMPACT_ATOMS: atom_id res chain seq x y z
N MET A 1 -30.71 1.52 -1.49
CA MET A 1 -29.25 1.52 -1.70
C MET A 1 -28.63 0.60 -0.64
N PRO A 2 -28.40 -0.69 -0.90
CA PRO A 2 -27.74 -1.54 0.08
C PRO A 2 -26.24 -1.20 0.08
N SER A 3 -25.71 -0.78 1.23
CA SER A 3 -24.28 -0.59 1.41
C SER A 3 -23.59 -1.94 1.27
N ASN A 4 -22.77 -2.11 0.24
CA ASN A 4 -21.97 -3.30 0.04
C ASN A 4 -20.79 -3.27 1.03
N LYS A 5 -21.09 -3.44 2.33
CA LYS A 5 -20.08 -3.69 3.35
C LYS A 5 -19.53 -5.07 3.05
N LYS A 6 -18.34 -5.16 2.44
CA LYS A 6 -17.62 -6.43 2.31
C LYS A 6 -17.55 -7.03 3.71
N ALA A 7 -18.25 -8.14 3.91
CA ALA A 7 -18.36 -8.79 5.21
C ALA A 7 -16.96 -9.24 5.64
N SER A 8 -16.67 -9.12 6.93
CA SER A 8 -15.45 -9.71 7.50
C SER A 8 -15.47 -11.22 7.27
N VAL A 9 -14.39 -11.76 6.71
CA VAL A 9 -14.22 -13.21 6.51
C VAL A 9 -13.85 -13.88 7.82
N PHE A 10 -13.14 -13.16 8.69
CA PHE A 10 -12.66 -13.68 9.96
C PHE A 10 -12.60 -12.58 11.00
N THR A 11 -12.94 -12.91 12.25
CA THR A 11 -12.80 -12.01 13.40
C THR A 11 -12.28 -12.78 14.59
N HIS A 12 -11.23 -12.25 15.24
CA HIS A 12 -10.58 -12.90 16.36
C HIS A 12 -10.14 -11.87 17.40
N GLY A 13 -10.51 -12.09 18.66
CA GLY A 13 -10.10 -11.24 19.78
C GLY A 13 -8.80 -11.76 20.38
N LYS A 14 -7.76 -10.92 20.43
CA LYS A 14 -6.46 -11.28 20.98
C LYS A 14 -5.84 -10.14 21.77
N LYS A 15 -5.09 -10.51 22.81
CA LYS A 15 -4.23 -9.60 23.57
C LYS A 15 -2.91 -9.40 22.82
N LEU A 16 -2.56 -8.16 22.50
CA LEU A 16 -1.32 -7.84 21.78
C LEU A 16 -0.21 -7.46 22.79
N SER A 17 1.01 -7.23 22.28
CA SER A 17 2.20 -7.01 23.11
C SER A 17 2.14 -5.78 24.04
N ASP A 18 1.27 -4.81 23.74
CA ASP A 18 0.98 -3.65 24.60
C ASP A 18 0.12 -4.00 25.83
N GLY A 19 -0.39 -5.23 25.91
CA GLY A 19 -1.20 -5.70 27.01
C GLY A 19 -2.68 -5.32 26.90
N ASP A 20 -3.12 -4.75 25.78
CA ASP A 20 -4.51 -4.43 25.50
C ASP A 20 -5.20 -5.50 24.66
N MET A 21 -6.53 -5.56 24.76
CA MET A 21 -7.36 -6.44 23.96
C MET A 21 -7.74 -5.78 22.63
N TYR A 22 -7.43 -6.47 21.54
CA TYR A 22 -7.76 -6.05 20.19
C TYR A 22 -8.75 -7.02 19.55
N ILE A 23 -9.70 -6.48 18.78
CA ILE A 23 -10.45 -7.25 17.80
C ILE A 23 -9.69 -7.18 16.49
N ILE A 24 -9.18 -8.33 16.03
CA ILE A 24 -8.61 -8.49 14.71
C ILE A 24 -9.71 -8.89 13.74
N THR A 25 -9.96 -8.10 12.71
CA THR A 25 -10.94 -8.36 11.66
C THR A 25 -10.23 -8.47 10.32
N ILE A 26 -10.45 -9.57 9.61
CA ILE A 26 -9.89 -9.80 8.27
C ILE A 26 -11.03 -9.68 7.25
N ILE A 27 -10.81 -8.88 6.22
CA ILE A 27 -11.76 -8.58 5.15
C ILE A 27 -11.11 -9.00 3.83
N ASP A 28 -11.84 -9.76 3.02
CA ASP A 28 -11.38 -10.12 1.68
C ASP A 28 -11.50 -8.93 0.73
N LEU A 29 -10.40 -8.61 0.05
CA LEU A 29 -10.37 -7.56 -0.96
C LEU A 29 -10.08 -8.11 -2.36
N GLU A 30 -10.32 -9.39 -2.63
CA GLU A 30 -10.09 -10.02 -3.93
C GLU A 30 -10.45 -9.10 -5.13
N PRO A 31 -9.54 -8.91 -6.11
CA PRO A 31 -8.22 -9.55 -6.26
C PRO A 31 -7.06 -8.80 -5.58
N ALA A 32 -7.34 -7.81 -4.72
CA ALA A 32 -6.28 -6.95 -4.16
C ALA A 32 -5.51 -7.59 -3.00
N GLY A 33 -6.00 -8.70 -2.42
CA GLY A 33 -5.44 -9.32 -1.22
C GLY A 33 -6.42 -9.31 -0.05
N LEU A 34 -5.89 -9.16 1.15
CA LEU A 34 -6.64 -9.10 2.40
C LEU A 34 -6.47 -7.74 3.08
N LEU A 35 -7.44 -7.36 3.90
CA LEU A 35 -7.33 -6.24 4.82
C LEU A 35 -7.51 -6.75 6.24
N VAL A 36 -6.47 -6.59 7.04
CA VAL A 36 -6.47 -6.89 8.46
C VAL A 36 -6.63 -5.59 9.23
N LYS A 37 -7.64 -5.52 10.09
CA LYS A 37 -7.89 -4.41 11.00
C LYS A 37 -7.68 -4.88 12.43
N ALA A 38 -6.95 -4.13 13.23
CA ALA A 38 -6.84 -4.33 14.68
C ALA A 38 -7.52 -3.14 15.37
N TYR A 39 -8.61 -3.40 16.08
CA TYR A 39 -9.37 -2.41 16.83
C TYR A 39 -9.16 -2.59 18.34
N ASN A 40 -8.59 -1.59 19.00
CA ASN A 40 -8.47 -1.55 20.45
C ASN A 40 -9.77 -1.02 21.06
N GLN A 41 -10.45 -1.83 21.87
CA GLN A 41 -11.72 -1.43 22.49
C GLN A 41 -11.55 -0.39 23.61
N SER A 42 -10.40 -0.37 24.27
CA SER A 42 -10.12 0.51 25.41
C SER A 42 -9.75 1.93 24.96
N SER A 43 -8.91 2.03 23.93
CA SER A 43 -8.40 3.32 23.42
C SER A 43 -9.13 3.83 22.18
N ASN A 44 -10.04 3.04 21.61
CA ASN A 44 -10.69 3.29 20.31
C ASN A 44 -9.69 3.50 19.15
N ALA A 45 -8.45 3.00 19.29
CA ALA A 45 -7.45 3.05 18.24
C ALA A 45 -7.71 1.95 17.20
N GLU A 46 -7.62 2.30 15.91
CA GLU A 46 -7.68 1.35 14.79
C GLU A 46 -6.34 1.35 14.05
N TYR A 47 -5.83 0.14 13.78
CA TYR A 47 -4.64 -0.08 12.97
C TYR A 47 -4.98 -1.02 11.81
N THR A 48 -4.36 -0.80 10.65
CA THR A 48 -4.66 -1.58 9.44
C THR A 48 -3.40 -2.11 8.76
N LEU A 49 -3.43 -3.38 8.36
CA LEU A 49 -2.42 -4.04 7.55
C LEU A 49 -3.10 -4.57 6.29
N SER A 50 -2.49 -4.38 5.13
CA SER A 50 -3.09 -4.78 3.84
C SER A 50 -2.16 -5.71 3.07
N PRO A 51 -2.11 -7.01 3.42
CA PRO A 51 -1.32 -7.99 2.69
C PRO A 51 -1.83 -8.14 1.26
N THR A 52 -0.93 -8.03 0.28
CA THR A 52 -1.24 -8.26 -1.14
C THR A 52 -1.38 -9.74 -1.47
N GLU A 53 -2.03 -10.09 -2.59
CA GLU A 53 -2.12 -11.49 -3.04
C GLU A 53 -0.75 -12.16 -3.19
N GLY A 54 0.26 -11.42 -3.68
CA GLY A 54 1.63 -11.93 -3.77
C GLY A 54 2.18 -12.32 -2.41
N GLN A 55 2.03 -11.43 -1.41
CA GLN A 55 2.49 -11.68 -0.05
C GLN A 55 1.73 -12.83 0.65
N ILE A 56 0.43 -12.97 0.37
CA ILE A 56 -0.40 -14.08 0.89
C ILE A 56 0.10 -15.41 0.31
N LYS A 57 0.35 -15.45 -1.01
CA LYS A 57 0.87 -16.63 -1.70
C LYS A 57 2.27 -16.99 -1.23
N ASP A 58 3.15 -15.99 -1.06
CA ASP A 58 4.52 -16.18 -0.58
C ASP A 58 4.56 -16.62 0.89
N ALA A 59 3.56 -16.23 1.68
CA ALA A 59 3.36 -16.72 3.04
C ALA A 59 2.75 -18.14 3.10
N GLY A 60 2.37 -18.73 1.96
CA GLY A 60 1.69 -20.02 1.89
C GLY A 60 0.30 -20.02 2.53
N LEU A 61 -0.33 -18.85 2.62
CA LEU A 61 -1.65 -18.70 3.22
C LEU A 61 -2.74 -18.81 2.15
N SER A 62 -3.85 -19.42 2.53
CA SER A 62 -5.10 -19.41 1.77
C SER A 62 -6.19 -18.67 2.54
N ARG A 63 -7.37 -18.51 1.92
CA ARG A 63 -8.58 -17.99 2.57
C ARG A 63 -9.28 -19.02 3.47
N SER A 64 -8.61 -20.12 3.79
CA SER A 64 -9.13 -21.12 4.73
C SER A 64 -9.12 -20.57 6.15
N GLU A 65 -10.07 -21.02 6.99
CA GLU A 65 -10.19 -20.57 8.37
C GLU A 65 -8.90 -20.81 9.19
N ASN A 66 -8.22 -21.94 8.97
CA ASN A 66 -6.95 -22.26 9.63
C ASN A 66 -5.84 -21.26 9.27
N ASP A 67 -5.75 -20.85 8.00
CA ASP A 67 -4.72 -19.91 7.56
C ASP A 67 -5.04 -18.47 7.95
N LEU A 68 -6.33 -18.09 7.96
CA LEU A 68 -6.78 -16.81 8.50
C LEU A 68 -6.54 -16.71 10.02
N THR A 69 -6.68 -17.82 10.75
CA THR A 69 -6.32 -17.89 12.17
C THR A 69 -4.81 -17.69 12.36
N LYS A 70 -3.96 -18.38 11.59
CA LYS A 70 -2.50 -18.16 11.61
C LYS A 70 -2.14 -16.70 11.30
N LEU A 71 -2.82 -16.09 10.33
CA LEU A 71 -2.62 -14.69 10.01
C LEU A 71 -2.99 -13.78 11.19
N ALA A 72 -4.16 -13.97 11.80
CA ALA A 72 -4.58 -13.21 12.97
C ALA A 72 -3.63 -13.40 14.17
N ASP A 73 -3.14 -14.62 14.38
CA ASP A 73 -2.17 -14.93 15.44
C ASP A 73 -0.80 -14.31 15.18
N SER A 74 -0.44 -14.13 13.91
CA SER A 74 0.80 -13.48 13.53
C SER A 74 0.80 -11.97 13.77
N ILE A 75 -0.37 -11.36 13.95
CA ILE A 75 -0.50 -9.92 14.15
C ILE A 75 0.00 -9.52 15.54
N ASP A 76 0.80 -8.47 15.56
CA ASP A 76 1.23 -7.77 16.76
C ASP A 76 1.32 -6.26 16.52
N ILE A 77 1.51 -5.50 17.59
CA ILE A 77 1.71 -4.07 17.58
C ILE A 77 3.18 -3.76 17.81
N VAL A 78 3.74 -2.83 17.04
CA VAL A 78 5.12 -2.37 17.18
C VAL A 78 5.12 -0.85 17.30
N THR A 79 5.77 -0.33 18.33
CA THR A 79 5.97 1.12 18.49
C THR A 79 7.32 1.51 17.92
N LYS A 80 7.33 2.37 16.90
CA LYS A 80 8.54 2.92 16.29
C LYS A 80 8.41 4.43 16.18
N ASP A 81 9.43 5.18 16.61
CA ASP A 81 9.47 6.65 16.52
C ASP A 81 8.24 7.32 17.15
N SER A 82 7.81 6.84 18.33
CA SER A 82 6.60 7.30 19.04
C SER A 82 5.28 7.11 18.30
N ARG A 83 5.26 6.27 17.25
CA ARG A 83 4.05 5.87 16.54
C ARG A 83 3.85 4.37 16.63
N THR A 84 2.60 3.99 16.82
CA THR A 84 2.18 2.60 16.96
C THR A 84 1.72 2.07 15.62
N PHE A 85 2.25 0.92 15.21
CA PHE A 85 1.93 0.28 13.94
C PHE A 85 1.53 -1.17 14.17
N ILE A 86 0.64 -1.67 13.32
CA ILE A 86 0.36 -3.10 13.20
C ILE A 86 1.41 -3.76 12.32
N SER A 87 1.93 -4.90 12.75
CA SER A 87 2.89 -5.71 12.00
C SER A 87 2.52 -7.18 12.11
N SER A 88 2.99 -7.98 11.15
CA SER A 88 2.89 -9.44 11.21
C SER A 88 4.26 -10.04 11.51
N THR A 89 4.30 -11.11 12.29
CA THR A 89 5.49 -11.94 12.49
C THR A 89 5.85 -12.77 11.25
N LEU A 90 4.94 -12.89 10.27
CA LEU A 90 5.19 -13.58 9.01
C LEU A 90 6.13 -12.73 8.14
N PRO A 91 7.29 -13.29 7.70
CA PRO A 91 8.29 -12.54 6.93
C PRO A 91 7.74 -11.86 5.68
N SER A 92 6.85 -12.54 4.95
CA SER A 92 6.26 -12.02 3.71
C SER A 92 5.21 -10.92 3.93
N ILE A 93 4.75 -10.71 5.17
CA ILE A 93 3.65 -9.78 5.52
C ILE A 93 4.13 -8.74 6.56
N LYS A 94 5.43 -8.72 6.84
CA LYS A 94 6.05 -7.89 7.90
C LYS A 94 6.04 -6.39 7.57
N ASP A 95 5.68 -6.01 6.34
CA ASP A 95 5.86 -4.65 5.85
C ASP A 95 5.05 -3.63 6.64
N LEU A 96 5.78 -2.88 7.47
CA LEU A 96 5.32 -1.64 8.05
C LEU A 96 5.14 -0.64 6.91
N LYS A 97 3.89 -0.39 6.51
CA LYS A 97 3.58 0.72 5.61
C LYS A 97 3.76 2.04 6.35
N VAL A 98 5.01 2.46 6.52
CA VAL A 98 5.34 3.77 7.07
C VAL A 98 4.93 4.79 6.02
N ILE A 99 3.91 5.59 6.32
CA ILE A 99 3.62 6.79 5.53
C ILE A 99 4.77 7.77 5.85
N PRO A 100 5.68 8.06 4.90
CA PRO A 100 6.77 8.96 5.17
C PRO A 100 6.19 10.34 5.52
N SER A 101 6.75 10.99 6.53
CA SER A 101 6.36 12.34 6.95
C SER A 101 7.59 13.20 7.19
N GLY A 102 7.50 14.50 6.87
CA GLY A 102 8.61 15.43 7.01
C GLY A 102 9.81 15.05 6.11
N PRO A 103 11.05 15.04 6.62
CA PRO A 103 12.24 14.75 5.83
C PRO A 103 12.21 13.39 5.12
N ALA A 104 11.51 12.40 5.69
CA ALA A 104 11.38 11.07 5.09
C ALA A 104 10.64 11.09 3.75
N VAL A 105 9.76 12.08 3.51
CA VAL A 105 9.07 12.25 2.22
C VAL A 105 10.07 12.60 1.13
N SER A 106 10.99 13.52 1.43
CA SER A 106 12.03 13.91 0.49
C SER A 106 12.90 12.70 0.14
N THR A 107 13.34 11.93 1.14
CA THR A 107 14.14 10.73 0.90
C THR A 107 13.39 9.71 0.05
N PHE A 108 12.11 9.47 0.34
CA PHE A 108 11.27 8.54 -0.43
C PHE A 108 11.14 8.96 -1.90
N ILE A 109 10.83 10.25 -2.15
CA ILE A 109 10.72 10.79 -3.51
C ILE A 109 12.08 10.66 -4.21
N SER A 110 13.18 11.03 -3.54
CA SER A 110 14.54 10.97 -4.10
C SER A 110 15.02 9.55 -4.39
N SER A 111 14.58 8.55 -3.63
CA SER A 111 14.99 7.14 -3.81
C SER A 111 14.05 6.35 -4.72
N THR A 112 12.94 6.93 -5.19
CA THR A 112 11.99 6.22 -6.03
C THR A 112 12.63 5.95 -7.40
N VAL A 113 12.79 4.68 -7.75
CA VAL A 113 13.41 4.25 -9.02
C VAL A 113 12.35 4.14 -10.12
N VAL A 114 12.69 4.62 -11.30
CA VAL A 114 11.88 4.59 -12.50
C VAL A 114 12.76 4.11 -13.66
N GLY A 115 12.62 2.85 -14.07
CA GLY A 115 13.54 2.17 -14.98
C GLY A 115 14.96 2.14 -14.43
N SER A 116 15.89 2.79 -15.14
CA SER A 116 17.29 2.94 -14.74
C SER A 116 17.61 4.25 -14.02
N GLU A 117 16.64 5.16 -13.89
CA GLU A 117 16.81 6.47 -13.27
C GLU A 117 15.92 6.66 -12.03
N THR A 118 15.92 7.87 -11.45
CA THR A 118 15.08 8.21 -10.30
C THR A 118 13.88 9.06 -10.73
N LEU A 119 12.80 8.99 -9.97
CA LEU A 119 11.59 9.79 -10.22
C LEU A 119 11.89 11.30 -10.35
N PRO A 120 12.74 11.95 -9.52
CA PRO A 120 13.08 13.36 -9.70
C PRO A 120 13.81 13.65 -11.00
N SER A 121 14.65 12.75 -11.49
CA SER A 121 15.36 12.89 -12.77
C SER A 121 14.35 12.93 -13.92
N LEU A 122 13.44 11.96 -13.96
CA LEU A 122 12.38 11.90 -14.96
C LEU A 122 11.48 13.15 -14.90
N LEU A 123 11.07 13.56 -13.70
CA LEU A 123 10.24 14.76 -13.52
C LEU A 123 10.97 16.04 -13.95
N THR A 124 12.28 16.14 -13.70
CA THR A 124 13.08 17.28 -14.15
C THR A 124 13.09 17.37 -15.67
N THR A 125 13.24 16.25 -16.36
CA THR A 125 13.16 16.17 -17.83
C THR A 125 11.78 16.56 -18.32
N ALA A 126 10.73 15.97 -17.76
CA ALA A 126 9.34 16.23 -18.14
C ALA A 126 8.96 17.71 -17.97
N LEU A 127 9.33 18.32 -16.83
CA LEU A 127 9.09 19.73 -16.56
C LEU A 127 9.92 20.65 -17.47
N SER A 128 11.15 20.23 -17.82
CA SER A 128 11.98 20.97 -18.78
C SER A 128 11.34 20.98 -20.18
N GLU A 129 10.80 19.85 -20.63
CA GLU A 129 10.06 19.78 -21.90
C GLU A 129 8.75 20.57 -21.84
N LEU A 130 8.01 20.52 -20.74
CA LEU A 130 6.82 21.34 -20.52
C LEU A 130 7.13 22.84 -20.63
N CYS A 131 8.27 23.28 -20.07
CA CYS A 131 8.73 24.66 -20.16
C CYS A 131 9.11 25.11 -21.58
N LYS A 132 9.39 24.18 -22.51
CA LYS A 132 9.62 24.50 -23.93
C LYS A 132 8.30 24.73 -24.65
N VAL A 133 7.28 23.91 -24.38
CA VAL A 133 5.97 23.97 -25.05
C VAL A 133 5.09 25.08 -24.47
N LYS A 134 5.17 25.32 -23.16
CA LYS A 134 4.39 26.34 -22.41
C LYS A 134 2.88 26.31 -22.66
N PRO A 135 2.22 25.13 -22.59
CA PRO A 135 0.76 25.06 -22.67
C PRO A 135 0.10 25.84 -21.51
N ALA A 136 -1.07 26.42 -21.76
CA ALA A 136 -1.74 27.29 -20.79
C ALA A 136 -2.66 26.50 -19.85
N GLY A 137 -2.67 26.86 -18.57
CA GLY A 137 -3.65 26.36 -17.60
C GLY A 137 -3.67 24.83 -17.47
N LEU A 138 -4.86 24.22 -17.56
CA LEU A 138 -5.04 22.78 -17.39
C LEU A 138 -4.39 21.94 -18.50
N ASP A 139 -4.13 22.53 -19.67
CA ASP A 139 -3.45 21.85 -20.76
C ASP A 139 -2.01 21.48 -20.38
N ALA A 140 -1.38 22.20 -19.44
CA ALA A 140 -0.07 21.84 -18.91
C ALA A 140 -0.09 20.54 -18.12
N VAL A 141 -1.15 20.31 -17.33
CA VAL A 141 -1.30 19.07 -16.56
C VAL A 141 -1.58 17.90 -17.49
N LYS A 142 -2.47 18.10 -18.48
CA LYS A 142 -2.79 17.09 -19.48
C LYS A 142 -1.56 16.69 -20.30
N TRP A 143 -0.83 17.69 -20.81
CA TRP A 143 0.41 17.48 -21.56
C TRP A 143 1.45 16.73 -20.73
N LEU A 144 1.64 17.12 -19.46
CA LEU A 144 2.61 16.45 -18.59
C LEU A 144 2.22 14.99 -18.32
N GLY A 145 0.93 14.72 -18.11
CA GLY A 145 0.42 13.35 -17.94
C GLY A 145 0.65 12.49 -19.17
N GLU A 146 0.31 13.00 -20.36
CA GLU A 146 0.54 12.31 -21.64
C GLU A 146 2.03 12.07 -21.89
N TRP A 147 2.88 13.06 -21.61
CA TRP A 147 4.32 12.92 -21.74
C TRP A 147 4.88 11.84 -20.82
N LEU A 148 4.45 11.81 -19.55
CA LEU A 148 4.90 10.80 -18.59
C LEU A 148 4.43 9.39 -18.96
N LEU A 149 3.22 9.24 -19.51
CA LEU A 149 2.73 7.94 -20.00
C LEU A 149 3.56 7.45 -21.19
N ALA A 150 3.84 8.32 -22.16
CA ALA A 150 4.63 7.98 -23.33
C ALA A 150 6.10 7.67 -23.00
N ASN A 151 6.66 8.32 -21.98
CA ASN A 151 8.08 8.17 -21.62
C ASN A 151 8.29 7.34 -20.35
N ASN A 152 7.31 6.55 -19.92
CA ASN A 152 7.41 5.75 -18.70
C ASN A 152 8.38 4.56 -18.87
N PRO A 153 9.57 4.57 -18.27
CA PRO A 153 10.57 3.50 -18.39
C PRO A 153 10.12 2.17 -17.78
N ASN A 154 9.12 2.19 -16.90
CA ASN A 154 8.59 1.00 -16.23
C ASN A 154 7.47 0.30 -17.01
N GLN A 155 6.96 0.89 -18.10
CA GLN A 155 5.91 0.30 -18.91
C GLN A 155 6.42 -0.09 -20.30
N PRO A 156 6.09 -1.30 -20.79
CA PRO A 156 6.30 -1.63 -22.19
C PRO A 156 5.42 -0.73 -23.06
N HIS A 157 5.98 -0.23 -24.16
CA HIS A 157 5.21 0.54 -25.14
C HIS A 157 4.20 -0.40 -25.80
N VAL A 158 2.91 -0.16 -25.55
CA VAL A 158 1.83 -0.90 -26.20
C VAL A 158 1.56 -0.21 -27.52
N GLU A 159 2.17 -0.69 -28.60
CA GLU A 159 1.71 -0.35 -29.95
C GLU A 159 0.42 -1.13 -30.20
N GLU A 160 -0.71 -0.43 -30.32
CA GLU A 160 -1.94 -1.04 -30.83
C GLU A 160 -1.65 -1.50 -32.27
N SER A 161 -1.59 -2.81 -32.48
CA SER A 161 -1.53 -3.38 -33.82
C SER A 161 -2.84 -3.01 -34.52
N GLU A 162 -2.77 -2.16 -35.56
CA GLU A 162 -3.91 -1.88 -36.43
C GLU A 162 -4.48 -3.22 -36.93
N ALA A 163 -5.74 -3.48 -36.58
CA ALA A 163 -6.54 -4.61 -37.05
C ALA A 163 -7.37 -4.21 -38.26
#